data_AF-A0A0B5ID82-F1
#
_entry.id   AF-A0A0B5ID82-F1
#
_cell.length_a   1.000
_cell.length_b   1.000
_cell.length_c   1.000
_cell.angle_alpha   90.00
_cell.angle_beta   90.00
_cell.angle_gamma   90.00
#
_symmetry.space_group_name_H-M   'P 1'
#
loop_
_entity.id
_entity.type
_entity.pdbx_description
1 polymer ?
#
loop_
_entity_poly.entity_id
_entity_poly.type
_entity_poly.pdbx_seq_one_letter_code
_entity_poly.pdbx_strand_id
1 'polypeptide(L)'
;MIRAGRLEYVQTMADLADTLGKKLTTVRNQKPYAAEGHPAPISSPNSRAQLWDAEQTKAYYAGQPIPELPQVDDNEDLLDRHEAAELLGISPVTWNGYKNDPDLVDGMVLVPAGPKGTEHWPRRLVLAYKNKRPGRAAGGGRPAGSGDMIPRDQILPRIAELLDADPAITLETVAETLGIAKFPTAQSGLATLRGRRIADLVEAQPGLDPKAAALQLGYPTITHRGAITIAERELHARSAKPYLQHTADFLAAAGIAQQAQVEMRQPDGEHLAAAVPLETHQPAPALVWDERFGWRTATSRRHPIGKPTDTPPEGEGIRYLGTGLRPDPEELLAALRDGRKGTKRPHTTP
;
A
#
# COMPACT_ATOMS: atom_id res chain seq x y z
N MET A 1 12.90 16.34 26.56
CA MET A 1 12.85 17.64 25.89
C MET A 1 14.11 18.39 26.24
N ILE A 2 14.69 19.12 25.28
CA ILE A 2 15.86 19.96 25.55
C ILE A 2 15.36 21.33 26.04
N ARG A 3 15.71 21.68 27.28
CA ARG A 3 15.31 22.96 27.89
C ARG A 3 16.01 24.15 27.23
N ALA A 4 15.33 25.29 27.19
CA ALA A 4 15.88 26.55 26.72
C ALA A 4 17.21 26.86 27.44
N GLY A 5 18.22 27.28 26.67
CA GLY A 5 19.58 27.52 27.17
C GLY A 5 20.40 26.26 27.46
N ARG A 6 19.89 25.04 27.23
CA ARG A 6 20.64 23.78 27.45
C ARG A 6 21.15 23.12 26.17
N LEU A 7 20.92 23.72 25.00
CA LEU A 7 21.31 23.16 23.70
C LEU A 7 22.84 22.89 23.61
N GLU A 8 23.66 23.77 24.19
CA GLU A 8 25.12 23.62 24.16
C GLU A 8 25.64 22.44 24.98
N TYR A 9 24.86 21.96 25.95
CA TYR A 9 25.19 20.82 26.80
C TYR A 9 24.63 19.51 26.25
N VAL A 10 23.98 19.52 25.10
CA VAL A 10 23.42 18.30 24.52
C VAL A 10 24.55 17.40 24.02
N GLN A 11 24.57 16.17 24.49
CA GLN A 11 25.51 15.16 24.04
C GLN A 11 24.80 13.90 23.55
N THR A 12 25.38 13.26 22.53
CA THR A 12 24.94 11.97 22.02
C THR A 12 25.57 10.83 22.81
N MET A 13 25.12 9.60 22.53
CA MET A 13 25.76 8.39 23.07
C MET A 13 27.24 8.24 22.66
N ALA A 14 27.64 8.78 21.51
CA ALA A 14 29.03 8.78 21.08
C ALA A 14 29.87 9.72 21.94
N ASP A 15 29.39 10.93 22.15
CA ASP A 15 30.04 11.93 23.01
C ASP A 15 30.12 11.46 24.48
N LEU A 16 29.08 10.78 24.97
CA LEU A 16 29.09 10.12 26.26
C LEU A 16 30.16 9.02 26.33
N ALA A 17 30.32 8.22 25.27
CA ALA A 17 31.34 7.18 25.22
C ALA A 17 32.75 7.78 25.23
N ASP A 18 32.97 8.86 24.49
CA ASP A 18 34.23 9.60 24.44
C ASP A 18 34.56 10.20 25.82
N THR A 19 33.58 10.79 26.50
CA THR A 19 33.71 11.32 27.87
C THR A 19 34.12 10.23 28.87
N LEU A 20 33.61 9.00 28.69
CA LEU A 20 33.96 7.85 29.52
C LEU A 20 35.28 7.17 29.12
N GLY A 21 35.94 7.63 28.05
CA GLY A 21 37.13 6.98 27.50
C GLY A 21 36.86 5.55 26.99
N LYS A 22 35.62 5.26 26.56
CA LYS A 22 35.18 3.93 26.12
C LYS A 22 34.77 3.94 24.65
N LYS A 23 34.90 2.79 23.98
CA LYS A 23 34.32 2.61 22.64
C LYS A 23 32.79 2.66 22.72
N LEU A 24 32.14 3.26 21.72
CA LEU A 24 30.67 3.34 21.62
C LEU A 24 29.97 1.97 21.76
N THR A 25 30.56 0.93 21.17
CA THR A 25 30.03 -0.45 21.26
C THR A 25 30.01 -0.97 22.70
N THR A 26 31.06 -0.67 23.49
CA THR A 26 31.15 -1.04 24.89
C THR A 26 30.08 -0.35 25.74
N VAL A 27 29.84 0.95 25.51
CA VAL A 27 28.80 1.72 26.21
C VAL A 27 27.40 1.20 25.86
N ARG A 28 27.15 0.85 24.59
CA ARG A 28 25.88 0.23 24.18
C ARG A 28 25.60 -1.10 24.87
N ASN A 29 26.64 -1.93 25.05
CA ASN A 29 26.49 -3.27 25.63
C ASN A 29 26.38 -3.22 27.15
N GLN A 30 27.22 -2.41 27.81
CA GLN A 30 27.25 -2.28 29.27
C GLN A 30 26.10 -1.41 29.81
N LYS A 31 25.52 -0.55 28.97
CA LYS A 31 24.42 0.36 29.32
C LYS A 31 24.66 1.13 30.63
N PRO A 32 25.80 1.82 30.78
CA PRO A 32 26.08 2.58 32.01
C PRO A 32 25.05 3.69 32.27
N TYR A 33 24.37 4.16 31.22
CA TYR A 33 23.26 5.12 31.29
C TYR A 33 21.95 4.54 31.85
N ALA A 34 21.89 3.23 32.11
CA ALA A 34 20.75 2.57 32.75
C ALA A 34 21.03 2.21 34.23
N ALA A 35 22.19 2.60 34.76
CA ALA A 35 22.52 2.43 36.17
C ALA A 35 21.61 3.29 37.06
N GLU A 36 21.35 2.81 38.27
CA GLU A 36 20.57 3.54 39.26
C GLU A 36 21.23 4.90 39.58
N GLY A 37 20.43 5.97 39.58
CA GLY A 37 20.91 7.33 39.83
C GLY A 37 21.51 8.05 38.61
N HIS A 38 21.67 7.38 37.47
CA HIS A 38 22.12 8.06 36.24
C HIS A 38 21.05 9.07 35.76
N PRO A 39 21.44 10.27 35.27
CA PRO A 39 20.52 11.23 34.70
C PRO A 39 19.65 10.64 33.59
N ALA A 40 18.36 10.99 33.58
CA ALA A 40 17.45 10.61 32.52
C ALA A 40 17.87 11.28 31.18
N PRO A 41 17.60 10.64 30.03
CA PRO A 41 17.74 11.29 28.73
C PRO A 41 16.90 12.56 28.64
N ILE A 42 17.43 13.56 27.94
CA ILE A 42 16.73 14.81 27.60
C ILE A 42 15.98 14.72 26.27
N SER A 43 15.97 13.56 25.61
CA SER A 43 15.03 13.25 24.52
C SER A 43 13.92 12.33 25.02
N SER A 44 12.86 12.18 24.24
CA SER A 44 11.76 11.29 24.61
C SER A 44 12.22 9.83 24.74
N PRO A 45 11.58 9.02 25.61
CA PRO A 45 11.97 7.61 25.80
C PRO A 45 11.95 6.77 24.53
N ASN A 46 11.09 7.14 23.56
CA ASN A 46 10.94 6.45 22.28
C ASN A 46 11.71 7.11 21.13
N SER A 47 12.53 8.13 21.43
CA SER A 47 13.36 8.79 20.41
C SER A 47 14.38 7.83 19.83
N ARG A 48 14.57 7.91 18.51
CA ARG A 48 15.55 7.12 17.76
C ARG A 48 16.98 7.37 18.22
N ALA A 49 17.26 8.60 18.66
CA ALA A 49 18.54 9.00 19.24
C ALA A 49 18.30 9.48 20.67
N GLN A 50 18.85 8.74 21.63
CA GLN A 50 18.87 9.17 23.02
C GLN A 50 19.93 10.26 23.19
N LEU A 51 19.52 11.37 23.80
CA LEU A 51 20.35 12.54 24.08
C LEU A 51 20.41 12.76 25.58
N TRP A 52 21.55 13.24 26.08
CA TRP A 52 21.75 13.56 27.48
C TRP A 52 22.27 14.97 27.66
N ASP A 53 22.12 15.49 28.87
CA ASP A 53 22.80 16.70 29.29
C ASP A 53 24.21 16.37 29.80
N ALA A 54 25.21 17.00 29.19
CA ALA A 54 26.63 16.77 29.46
C ALA A 54 27.03 17.20 30.88
N GLU A 55 26.43 18.24 31.45
CA GLU A 55 26.76 18.65 32.81
C GLU A 55 26.20 17.68 33.84
N GLN A 56 24.96 17.21 33.64
CA GLN A 56 24.35 16.23 34.54
C GLN A 56 25.11 14.91 34.54
N THR A 57 25.43 14.39 33.36
CA THR A 57 26.20 13.15 33.24
C THR A 57 27.62 13.30 33.78
N LYS A 58 28.29 14.42 33.52
CA LYS A 58 29.61 14.71 34.11
C LYS A 58 29.58 14.76 35.63
N ALA A 59 28.59 15.43 36.21
CA ALA A 59 28.41 15.48 37.66
C ALA A 59 28.19 14.08 38.25
N TYR A 60 27.33 13.27 37.63
CA TYR A 60 27.09 11.88 38.03
C TYR A 60 28.38 11.05 38.04
N TYR A 61 29.16 11.06 36.96
CA TYR A 61 30.40 10.30 36.89
C TYR A 61 31.53 10.85 37.78
N ALA A 62 31.47 12.13 38.13
CA ALA A 62 32.37 12.75 39.10
C ALA A 62 31.93 12.52 40.57
N GLY A 63 30.80 11.86 40.82
CA GLY A 63 30.22 11.68 42.16
C GLY A 63 29.74 13.00 42.79
N GLN A 64 29.48 14.01 41.97
CA GLN A 64 29.00 15.31 42.39
C GLN A 64 27.47 15.37 42.34
N PRO A 65 26.83 16.26 43.12
CA PRO A 65 25.40 16.50 43.01
C PRO A 65 25.01 16.86 41.56
N ILE A 66 24.00 16.17 41.01
CA ILE A 66 23.53 16.40 39.64
C ILE A 66 22.79 17.74 39.61
N PRO A 67 23.20 18.71 38.76
CA PRO A 67 22.48 19.96 38.58
C PRO A 67 21.04 19.73 38.13
N GLU A 68 20.09 20.43 38.74
CA GLU A 68 18.69 20.37 38.32
C GLU A 68 18.50 21.10 36.99
N LEU A 69 17.77 20.47 36.06
CA LEU A 69 17.35 21.14 34.84
C LEU A 69 16.19 22.10 35.15
N PRO A 70 16.04 23.19 34.36
CA PRO A 70 14.85 24.03 34.43
C PRO A 70 13.57 23.20 34.38
N GLN A 71 12.66 23.44 35.34
CA GLN A 71 11.39 22.71 35.44
C GLN A 71 10.25 23.43 34.73
N VAL A 72 10.38 24.75 34.53
CA VAL A 72 9.37 25.58 33.87
C VAL A 72 9.51 25.43 32.37
N ASP A 73 8.37 25.21 31.72
CA ASP A 73 8.27 25.17 30.27
C ASP A 73 8.57 26.55 29.67
N ASP A 74 9.51 26.58 28.71
CA ASP A 74 9.84 27.78 27.95
C ASP A 74 9.39 27.65 26.48
N ASN A 75 9.12 28.78 25.84
CA ASN A 75 8.76 28.86 24.42
C ASN A 75 9.90 28.45 23.48
N GLU A 76 11.16 28.56 23.93
CA GLU A 76 12.35 28.13 23.19
C GLU A 76 12.81 26.71 23.57
N ASP A 77 12.05 25.97 24.39
CA ASP A 77 12.32 24.55 24.61
C ASP A 77 12.23 23.80 23.26
N LEU A 78 13.23 22.97 22.98
CA LEU A 78 13.32 22.20 21.74
C LEU A 78 12.67 20.83 21.94
N LEU A 79 11.58 20.61 21.22
CA LEU A 79 10.77 19.40 21.26
C LEU A 79 11.22 18.43 20.18
N ASP A 80 11.44 17.17 20.55
CA ASP A 80 11.60 16.12 19.56
C ASP A 80 10.26 15.75 18.91
N ARG A 81 10.30 14.82 17.95
CA ARG A 81 9.11 14.33 17.23
C ARG A 81 7.96 13.90 18.16
N HIS A 82 8.28 13.17 19.23
CA HIS A 82 7.26 12.62 20.11
C HIS A 82 6.67 13.70 21.00
N GLU A 83 7.51 14.59 21.51
CA GLU A 83 7.11 15.71 22.37
C GLU A 83 6.29 16.74 21.60
N ALA A 84 6.66 17.03 20.36
CA ALA A 84 5.89 17.91 19.49
C ALA A 84 4.51 17.32 19.14
N ALA A 85 4.45 16.00 18.91
CA ALA A 85 3.18 15.30 18.69
C ALA A 85 2.29 15.31 19.95
N GLU A 86 2.89 15.12 21.13
CA GLU A 86 2.20 15.16 22.43
C GLU A 86 1.63 16.55 22.70
N LEU A 87 2.40 17.62 22.48
CA LEU A 87 1.94 19.01 22.65
C LEU A 87 0.73 19.36 21.77
N LEU A 88 0.64 18.74 20.59
CA LEU A 88 -0.49 18.87 19.67
C LEU A 88 -1.64 17.89 19.94
N GLY A 89 -1.46 16.90 20.83
CA GLY A 89 -2.45 15.85 21.10
C GLY A 89 -2.68 14.92 19.90
N ILE A 90 -1.63 14.63 19.12
CA ILE A 90 -1.70 13.76 17.93
C ILE A 90 -0.73 12.59 18.03
N SER A 91 -0.87 11.60 17.14
CA SER A 91 0.11 10.51 17.06
C SER A 91 1.43 10.97 16.43
N PRO A 92 2.59 10.38 16.82
CA PRO A 92 3.87 10.65 16.18
C PRO A 92 3.89 10.33 14.67
N VAL A 93 3.00 9.44 14.19
CA VAL A 93 2.85 9.13 12.76
C VAL A 93 2.20 10.30 12.03
N THR A 94 1.15 10.90 12.61
CA THR A 94 0.49 12.09 12.07
C THR A 94 1.46 13.28 12.01
N TRP A 95 2.33 13.43 13.01
CA TRP A 95 3.38 14.45 13.01
C TRP A 95 4.28 14.40 11.77
N ASN A 96 4.56 13.21 11.21
CA ASN A 96 5.41 13.10 10.01
C ASN A 96 4.82 13.80 8.78
N GLY A 97 3.50 13.98 8.73
CA GLY A 97 2.85 14.78 7.69
C GLY A 97 2.94 16.28 7.95
N TYR A 98 2.96 16.69 9.22
CA TYR A 98 2.94 18.10 9.62
C TYR A 98 4.32 18.73 9.66
N LYS A 99 5.36 17.96 9.98
CA LYS A 99 6.73 18.47 10.08
C LYS A 99 7.30 19.09 8.78
N ASN A 100 6.63 18.89 7.65
CA ASN A 100 6.99 19.46 6.35
C ASN A 100 6.27 20.80 6.06
N ASP A 101 5.44 21.29 6.98
CA ASP A 101 4.82 22.60 6.87
C ASP A 101 5.90 23.70 6.84
N PRO A 102 5.85 24.67 5.92
CA PRO A 102 6.87 25.72 5.81
C PRO A 102 7.17 26.43 7.13
N ASP A 103 6.15 26.73 7.94
CA ASP A 103 6.31 27.43 9.22
C ASP A 103 7.09 26.58 10.26
N LEU A 104 7.04 25.25 10.14
CA LEU A 104 7.76 24.32 11.01
C LEU A 104 9.15 23.98 10.48
N VAL A 105 9.31 23.89 9.17
CA VAL A 105 10.59 23.60 8.50
C VAL A 105 11.58 24.74 8.73
N ASP A 106 11.13 25.99 8.56
CA ASP A 106 11.98 27.19 8.61
C ASP A 106 12.66 27.39 9.98
N GLY A 107 12.06 26.87 11.06
CA GLY A 107 12.62 26.96 12.42
C GLY A 107 13.00 25.63 13.05
N MET A 108 13.07 24.55 12.26
CA MET A 108 13.55 23.25 12.73
C MET A 108 15.06 23.30 13.01
N VAL A 109 15.48 22.68 14.12
CA VAL A 109 16.88 22.59 14.55
C VAL A 109 17.32 21.12 14.54
N LEU A 110 18.47 20.83 13.94
CA LEU A 110 19.11 19.51 14.04
C LEU A 110 19.98 19.43 15.28
N VAL A 111 19.76 18.41 16.11
CA VAL A 111 20.51 18.19 17.35
C VAL A 111 21.12 16.79 17.39
N PRO A 112 22.46 16.66 17.46
CA PRO A 112 23.47 17.72 17.29
C PRO A 112 23.43 18.29 15.87
N ALA A 113 24.04 19.46 15.66
CA ALA A 113 24.09 20.11 14.35
C ALA A 113 24.80 19.20 13.31
N GLY A 114 24.21 19.10 12.11
CA GLY A 114 24.77 18.37 10.98
C GLY A 114 23.88 17.24 10.45
N PRO A 115 24.32 16.51 9.40
CA PRO A 115 23.48 15.58 8.64
C PRO A 115 23.03 14.34 9.41
N LYS A 116 23.58 14.10 10.60
CA LYS A 116 23.20 13.00 11.50
C LYS A 116 22.40 13.46 12.72
N GLY A 117 22.09 14.76 12.80
CA GLY A 117 21.28 15.33 13.85
C GLY A 117 19.83 14.85 13.81
N THR A 118 19.17 14.92 14.96
CA THR A 118 17.74 14.64 15.09
C THR A 118 16.97 15.95 15.04
N GLU A 119 15.88 15.97 14.27
CA GLU A 119 15.00 17.13 14.13
C GLU A 119 14.34 17.47 15.47
N HIS A 120 14.43 18.73 15.88
CA HIS A 120 13.73 19.31 17.00
C HIS A 120 13.08 20.64 16.60
N TRP A 121 11.99 21.00 17.27
CA TRP A 121 11.24 22.22 17.01
C TRP A 121 11.09 23.06 18.28
N PRO A 122 11.35 24.38 18.22
CA PRO A 122 11.00 25.29 19.30
C PRO A 122 9.52 25.17 19.66
N ARG A 123 9.20 25.09 20.95
CA ARG A 123 7.84 24.98 21.46
C ARG A 123 6.93 26.07 20.90
N ARG A 124 7.41 27.31 20.78
CA ARG A 124 6.65 28.42 20.19
C ARG A 124 6.18 28.15 18.77
N LEU A 125 6.96 27.44 17.96
CA LEU A 125 6.59 27.14 16.57
C LEU A 125 5.50 26.07 16.55
N VAL A 126 5.63 25.05 17.40
CA VAL A 126 4.60 24.01 17.53
C VAL A 126 3.28 24.61 18.05
N LEU A 127 3.33 25.55 18.99
CA LEU A 127 2.15 26.28 19.49
C LEU A 127 1.58 27.25 18.45
N ALA A 128 2.42 27.99 17.73
CA ALA A 128 1.98 28.87 16.65
C ALA A 128 1.29 28.06 15.54
N TYR A 129 1.86 26.91 15.17
CA TYR A 129 1.25 25.96 14.27
C TYR A 129 -0.10 25.45 14.81
N LYS A 130 -0.19 25.09 16.10
CA LYS A 130 -1.45 24.67 16.75
C LYS A 130 -2.54 25.73 16.61
N ASN A 131 -2.19 27.00 16.76
CA ASN A 131 -3.12 28.13 16.72
C ASN A 131 -3.52 28.52 15.29
N LYS A 132 -2.59 28.43 14.33
CA LYS A 132 -2.86 28.64 12.91
C LYS A 132 -3.59 27.46 12.26
N ARG A 133 -3.46 26.27 12.85
CA ARG A 133 -4.10 25.06 12.36
C ARG A 133 -5.59 25.34 12.23
N PRO A 134 -6.18 25.21 11.04
CA PRO A 134 -7.63 25.20 10.92
C PRO A 134 -8.14 24.05 11.79
N GLY A 135 -8.66 24.38 12.98
CA GLY A 135 -8.95 23.40 14.03
C GLY A 135 -9.80 22.30 13.44
N ARG A 136 -9.34 21.04 13.56
CA ARG A 136 -9.88 19.84 12.88
C ARG A 136 -10.78 20.24 11.72
N ALA A 137 -10.21 20.90 10.69
CA ALA A 137 -10.84 20.86 9.38
C ALA A 137 -11.15 19.39 9.18
N ALA A 138 -12.45 19.09 8.98
CA ALA A 138 -12.94 17.76 8.75
C ALA A 138 -11.85 17.05 7.97
N GLY A 139 -11.22 16.02 8.56
CA GLY A 139 -10.27 15.24 7.81
C GLY A 139 -10.93 14.95 6.47
N GLY A 140 -10.18 14.87 5.38
CA GLY A 140 -10.74 14.55 4.05
C GLY A 140 -11.57 13.25 4.00
N GLY A 141 -11.88 12.63 5.14
CA GLY A 141 -13.12 11.91 5.35
C GLY A 141 -14.35 12.80 5.14
N ARG A 142 -15.00 12.52 4.01
CA ARG A 142 -16.43 12.63 3.75
C ARG A 142 -17.28 13.15 4.94
N PRO A 143 -17.95 14.31 4.81
CA PRO A 143 -18.93 14.78 5.80
C PRO A 143 -19.93 13.68 6.12
N ALA A 144 -20.21 13.48 7.41
CA ALA A 144 -21.28 12.60 7.86
C ALA A 144 -22.58 13.00 7.15
N GLY A 145 -23.13 12.11 6.32
CA GLY A 145 -24.36 12.35 5.56
C GLY A 145 -24.19 12.78 4.10
N SER A 146 -22.98 12.99 3.58
CA SER A 146 -22.81 13.08 2.12
C SER A 146 -22.95 11.68 1.52
N GLY A 147 -24.10 11.33 0.96
CA GLY A 147 -24.24 10.12 0.14
C GLY A 147 -23.36 10.23 -1.11
N ASP A 148 -23.06 9.11 -1.80
CA ASP A 148 -22.49 9.23 -3.15
C ASP A 148 -23.55 10.00 -3.95
N MET A 149 -23.22 11.20 -4.44
CA MET A 149 -24.16 12.04 -5.23
C MET A 149 -24.72 11.25 -6.43
N ILE A 150 -23.98 10.21 -6.83
CA ILE A 150 -24.32 9.24 -7.84
C ILE A 150 -24.08 7.84 -7.23
N PRO A 151 -25.05 6.91 -7.27
CA PRO A 151 -24.83 5.52 -6.88
C PRO A 151 -23.57 4.94 -7.55
N ARG A 152 -22.79 4.14 -6.82
CA ARG A 152 -21.47 3.68 -7.29
C ARG A 152 -21.50 2.94 -8.63
N ASP A 153 -22.57 2.18 -8.85
CA ASP A 153 -22.86 1.47 -10.10
C ASP A 153 -23.13 2.40 -11.29
N GLN A 154 -23.57 3.63 -11.03
CA GLN A 154 -23.84 4.65 -12.06
C GLN A 154 -22.62 5.53 -12.39
N ILE A 155 -21.56 5.51 -11.58
CA ILE A 155 -20.37 6.36 -11.80
C ILE A 155 -19.72 6.05 -13.16
N LEU A 156 -19.42 4.77 -13.45
CA LEU A 156 -18.78 4.39 -14.71
C LEU A 156 -19.65 4.71 -15.95
N PRO A 157 -20.96 4.36 -15.99
CA PRO A 157 -21.84 4.79 -17.07
C PRO A 157 -21.82 6.30 -17.32
N ARG A 158 -21.85 7.12 -16.27
CA ARG A 158 -21.82 8.59 -16.40
C ARG A 158 -20.49 9.12 -16.91
N ILE A 159 -19.36 8.55 -16.48
CA ILE A 159 -18.05 8.89 -17.04
C ILE A 159 -17.98 8.48 -18.52
N ALA A 160 -18.61 7.36 -18.91
CA ALA A 160 -18.66 6.93 -20.31
C ALA A 160 -19.41 7.92 -21.18
N GLU A 161 -20.58 8.43 -20.73
CA GLU A 161 -21.33 9.48 -21.44
C GLU A 161 -20.46 10.73 -21.70
N LEU A 162 -19.69 11.16 -20.70
CA LEU A 162 -18.81 12.32 -20.82
C LEU A 162 -17.62 12.05 -21.75
N LEU A 163 -17.01 10.85 -21.68
CA LEU A 163 -15.90 10.46 -22.53
C LEU A 163 -16.32 10.30 -24.00
N ASP A 164 -17.51 9.74 -24.24
CA ASP A 164 -18.05 9.56 -25.59
C ASP A 164 -18.41 10.93 -26.23
N ALA A 165 -18.76 11.93 -25.42
CA ALA A 165 -19.01 13.31 -25.87
C ALA A 165 -17.72 14.11 -26.14
N ASP A 166 -16.69 13.94 -25.30
CA ASP A 166 -15.37 14.55 -25.46
C ASP A 166 -14.25 13.55 -25.10
N PRO A 167 -13.59 12.94 -26.10
CA PRO A 167 -12.48 12.02 -25.87
C PRO A 167 -11.30 12.64 -25.11
N ALA A 168 -11.13 13.97 -25.21
CA ALA A 168 -10.08 14.74 -24.56
C ALA A 168 -10.44 15.20 -23.14
N ILE A 169 -11.61 14.82 -22.62
CA ILE A 169 -12.09 15.30 -21.32
C ILE A 169 -11.07 15.04 -20.20
N THR A 170 -10.93 16.05 -19.34
CA THR A 170 -9.97 16.06 -18.24
C THR A 170 -10.55 15.48 -16.96
N LEU A 171 -9.64 15.11 -16.04
CA LEU A 171 -10.00 14.58 -14.72
C LEU A 171 -10.79 15.60 -13.90
N GLU A 172 -10.39 16.86 -14.00
CA GLU A 172 -11.01 18.01 -13.34
C GLU A 172 -12.46 18.16 -13.81
N THR A 173 -12.67 18.18 -15.13
CA THR A 173 -14.00 18.34 -15.72
C THR A 173 -14.93 17.21 -15.31
N VAL A 174 -14.47 15.96 -15.32
CA VAL A 174 -15.27 14.80 -14.87
C VAL A 174 -15.61 14.90 -13.39
N ALA A 175 -14.63 15.22 -12.54
CA ALA A 175 -14.82 15.32 -11.09
C ALA A 175 -15.82 16.42 -10.72
N GLU A 176 -15.70 17.59 -11.33
CA GLU A 176 -16.60 18.72 -11.13
C GLU A 176 -18.01 18.42 -11.65
N THR A 177 -18.12 17.88 -12.87
CA THR A 177 -19.43 17.60 -13.50
C THR A 177 -20.23 16.55 -12.73
N LEU A 178 -19.57 15.50 -12.24
CA LEU A 178 -20.23 14.38 -11.56
C LEU A 178 -20.25 14.52 -10.03
N GLY A 179 -19.58 15.54 -9.47
CA GLY A 179 -19.45 15.70 -8.02
C GLY A 179 -18.72 14.52 -7.35
N ILE A 180 -17.75 13.90 -8.04
CA ILE A 180 -16.98 12.75 -7.54
C ILE A 180 -15.55 13.14 -7.20
N ALA A 181 -14.89 12.30 -6.41
CA ALA A 181 -13.48 12.51 -6.10
C ALA A 181 -12.61 12.42 -7.37
N LYS A 182 -11.76 13.44 -7.59
CA LYS A 182 -10.76 13.45 -8.66
C LYS A 182 -9.85 12.22 -8.60
N PHE A 183 -9.39 11.90 -7.39
CA PHE A 183 -8.60 10.71 -7.09
C PHE A 183 -9.27 9.90 -5.98
N PRO A 184 -9.35 8.56 -6.09
CA PRO A 184 -9.00 7.75 -7.27
C PRO A 184 -10.13 7.67 -8.31
N THR A 185 -11.36 8.11 -7.99
CA THR A 185 -12.57 7.73 -8.74
C THR A 185 -12.59 8.20 -10.20
N ALA A 186 -12.46 9.50 -10.46
CA ALA A 186 -12.46 10.01 -11.84
C ALA A 186 -11.27 9.48 -12.65
N GLN A 187 -10.08 9.41 -12.03
CA GLN A 187 -8.87 8.88 -12.65
C GLN A 187 -9.02 7.42 -13.08
N SER A 188 -9.39 6.54 -12.15
CA SER A 188 -9.58 5.13 -12.44
C SER A 188 -10.70 4.92 -13.45
N GLY A 189 -11.81 5.65 -13.33
CA GLY A 189 -12.94 5.55 -14.26
C GLY A 189 -12.55 5.89 -15.70
N LEU A 190 -11.90 7.04 -15.92
CA LEU A 190 -11.43 7.43 -17.26
C LEU A 190 -10.40 6.44 -17.82
N ALA A 191 -9.43 6.02 -17.02
CA ALA A 191 -8.42 5.06 -17.45
C ALA A 191 -9.07 3.72 -17.87
N THR A 192 -10.00 3.21 -17.05
CA THR A 192 -10.74 1.98 -17.34
C THR A 192 -11.54 2.08 -18.63
N LEU A 193 -12.30 3.15 -18.81
CA LEU A 193 -13.15 3.32 -19.99
C LEU A 193 -12.34 3.52 -21.27
N ARG A 194 -11.29 4.35 -21.24
CA ARG A 194 -10.37 4.51 -22.37
C ARG A 194 -9.75 3.19 -22.77
N GLY A 195 -9.26 2.41 -21.80
CA GLY A 195 -8.69 1.08 -22.06
C GLY A 195 -9.70 0.10 -22.65
N ARG A 196 -10.93 0.05 -22.14
CA ARG A 196 -11.99 -0.81 -22.71
C ARG A 196 -12.34 -0.44 -24.14
N ARG A 197 -12.49 0.86 -24.45
CA ARG A 197 -12.76 1.32 -25.82
C ARG A 197 -11.61 1.01 -26.79
N ILE A 198 -10.36 1.10 -26.33
CA ILE A 198 -9.21 0.65 -27.12
C ILE A 198 -9.33 -0.85 -27.41
N ALA A 199 -9.61 -1.68 -26.39
CA ALA A 199 -9.80 -3.12 -26.56
C ALA A 199 -10.94 -3.44 -27.53
N ASP A 200 -12.10 -2.78 -27.40
CA ASP A 200 -13.24 -2.93 -28.31
C ASP A 200 -12.86 -2.63 -29.76
N LEU A 201 -12.09 -1.56 -29.99
CA LEU A 201 -11.65 -1.16 -31.33
C LEU A 201 -10.62 -2.14 -31.93
N VAL A 202 -9.68 -2.63 -31.12
CA VAL A 202 -8.69 -3.63 -31.54
C VAL A 202 -9.35 -4.96 -31.90
N GLU A 203 -10.37 -5.40 -31.14
CA GLU A 203 -11.14 -6.61 -31.49
C GLU A 203 -11.95 -6.42 -32.78
N ALA A 204 -12.55 -5.23 -32.97
CA ALA A 204 -13.30 -4.91 -34.19
C ALA A 204 -12.39 -4.78 -35.43
N GLN A 205 -11.10 -4.46 -35.24
CA GLN A 205 -10.11 -4.28 -36.31
C GLN A 205 -8.84 -5.07 -36.02
N PRO A 206 -8.85 -6.39 -36.33
CA PRO A 206 -7.69 -7.25 -36.09
C PRO A 206 -6.42 -6.71 -36.77
N GLY A 207 -5.33 -6.62 -36.01
CA GLY A 207 -4.05 -6.05 -36.46
C GLY A 207 -3.85 -4.57 -36.15
N LEU A 208 -4.85 -3.88 -35.60
CA LEU A 208 -4.69 -2.52 -35.08
C LEU A 208 -3.88 -2.54 -33.78
N ASP A 209 -2.80 -1.76 -33.74
CA ASP A 209 -1.98 -1.56 -32.55
C ASP A 209 -2.73 -0.72 -31.49
N PRO A 210 -2.67 -1.05 -30.18
CA PRO A 210 -3.36 -0.30 -29.12
C PRO A 210 -3.06 1.20 -29.09
N LYS A 211 -1.84 1.62 -29.46
CA LYS A 211 -1.50 3.06 -29.55
C LYS A 211 -2.16 3.72 -30.74
N ALA A 212 -2.22 3.03 -31.89
CA ALA A 212 -2.96 3.51 -33.06
C ALA A 212 -4.47 3.61 -32.77
N ALA A 213 -5.04 2.63 -32.05
CA ALA A 213 -6.42 2.68 -31.57
C ALA A 213 -6.68 3.88 -30.65
N ALA A 214 -5.78 4.17 -29.69
CA ALA A 214 -5.91 5.34 -28.82
C ALA A 214 -5.87 6.67 -29.59
N LEU A 215 -5.05 6.77 -30.64
CA LEU A 215 -5.01 7.92 -31.55
C LEU A 215 -6.30 8.05 -32.35
N GLN A 216 -6.81 6.94 -32.89
CA GLN A 216 -8.05 6.92 -33.67
C GLN A 216 -9.28 7.30 -32.82
N LEU A 217 -9.28 6.92 -31.54
CA LEU A 217 -10.30 7.32 -30.57
C LEU A 217 -10.16 8.77 -30.10
N GLY A 218 -9.13 9.50 -30.53
CA GLY A 218 -8.93 10.91 -30.20
C GLY A 218 -8.42 11.16 -28.78
N TYR A 219 -7.84 10.16 -28.11
CA TYR A 219 -7.37 10.32 -26.73
C TYR A 219 -6.07 11.13 -26.65
N PRO A 220 -5.91 12.04 -25.66
CA PRO A 220 -4.69 12.80 -25.48
C PRO A 220 -3.49 11.90 -25.17
N THR A 221 -2.33 12.19 -25.76
CA THR A 221 -1.10 11.37 -25.66
C THR A 221 -0.67 11.07 -24.21
N ILE A 222 -0.87 12.02 -23.29
CA ILE A 222 -0.53 11.84 -21.87
C ILE A 222 -1.33 10.70 -21.20
N THR A 223 -2.50 10.36 -21.76
CA THR A 223 -3.39 9.31 -21.23
C THR A 223 -3.10 7.93 -21.81
N HIS A 224 -2.33 7.86 -22.90
CA HIS A 224 -2.11 6.62 -23.67
C HIS A 224 -1.51 5.52 -22.81
N ARG A 225 -0.45 5.80 -22.04
CA ARG A 225 0.24 4.77 -21.26
C ARG A 225 -0.71 3.99 -20.33
N GLY A 226 -1.50 4.71 -19.54
CA GLY A 226 -2.44 4.08 -18.61
C GLY A 226 -3.59 3.36 -19.31
N ALA A 227 -4.14 3.95 -20.38
CA ALA A 227 -5.22 3.36 -21.15
C ALA A 227 -4.78 2.09 -21.90
N ILE A 228 -3.59 2.10 -22.51
CA ILE A 228 -3.02 0.95 -23.22
C ILE A 228 -2.78 -0.22 -22.27
N THR A 229 -2.17 0.00 -21.11
CA THR A 229 -1.98 -1.07 -20.11
C THR A 229 -3.30 -1.71 -19.69
N ILE A 230 -4.38 -0.92 -19.56
CA ILE A 230 -5.71 -1.47 -19.26
C ILE A 230 -6.28 -2.23 -20.47
N ALA A 231 -6.11 -1.70 -21.69
CA ALA A 231 -6.57 -2.34 -22.91
C ALA A 231 -5.90 -3.70 -23.13
N GLU A 232 -4.59 -3.79 -22.94
CA GLU A 232 -3.83 -5.04 -23.03
C GLU A 232 -4.35 -6.08 -22.03
N ARG A 233 -4.60 -5.67 -20.78
CA ARG A 233 -5.19 -6.54 -19.75
C ARG A 233 -6.60 -7.02 -20.11
N GLU A 234 -7.42 -6.14 -20.66
CA GLU A 234 -8.78 -6.45 -21.10
C GLU A 234 -8.76 -7.43 -22.27
N LEU A 235 -7.95 -7.17 -23.31
CA LEU A 235 -7.77 -8.07 -24.47
C LEU A 235 -7.25 -9.44 -24.02
N HIS A 236 -6.29 -9.46 -23.10
CA HIS A 236 -5.76 -10.69 -22.54
C HIS A 236 -6.84 -11.51 -21.82
N ALA A 237 -7.65 -10.87 -20.97
CA ALA A 237 -8.79 -11.51 -20.32
C ALA A 237 -9.82 -12.03 -21.33
N ARG A 238 -10.17 -11.24 -22.35
CA ARG A 238 -11.10 -11.66 -23.41
C ARG A 238 -10.58 -12.86 -24.19
N SER A 239 -9.28 -12.93 -24.45
CA SER A 239 -8.66 -14.07 -25.14
C SER A 239 -8.71 -15.38 -24.34
N ALA A 240 -8.63 -15.30 -23.01
CA ALA A 240 -8.68 -16.48 -22.14
C ALA A 240 -10.10 -16.97 -21.87
N LYS A 241 -11.10 -16.08 -21.89
CA LYS A 241 -12.48 -16.37 -21.52
C LYS A 241 -13.12 -17.53 -22.28
N PRO A 242 -13.00 -17.68 -23.62
CA PRO A 242 -13.63 -18.77 -24.36
C PRO A 242 -13.14 -20.14 -23.89
N TYR A 243 -11.83 -20.29 -23.68
CA TYR A 243 -11.24 -21.52 -23.16
C TYR A 243 -11.81 -21.86 -21.78
N LEU A 244 -11.78 -20.90 -20.85
CA LEU A 244 -12.24 -21.11 -19.48
C LEU A 244 -13.73 -21.43 -19.39
N GLN A 245 -14.56 -20.72 -20.16
CA GLN A 245 -16.00 -20.99 -20.20
C GLN A 245 -16.28 -22.35 -20.82
N HIS A 246 -15.61 -22.71 -21.91
CA HIS A 246 -15.75 -24.03 -22.53
C HIS A 246 -15.38 -25.16 -21.55
N THR A 247 -14.28 -25.03 -20.81
CA THR A 247 -13.90 -25.99 -19.77
C THR A 247 -14.95 -26.09 -18.66
N ALA A 248 -15.46 -24.97 -18.17
CA ALA A 248 -16.48 -24.96 -17.12
C ALA A 248 -17.79 -25.60 -17.58
N ASP A 249 -18.27 -25.25 -18.78
CA ASP A 249 -19.47 -25.81 -19.38
C ASP A 249 -19.33 -27.32 -19.61
N PHE A 250 -18.16 -27.77 -20.08
CA PHE A 250 -17.86 -29.19 -20.28
C PHE A 250 -17.90 -29.98 -18.95
N LEU A 251 -17.30 -29.43 -17.89
CA LEU A 251 -17.31 -30.07 -16.56
C LEU A 251 -18.70 -30.05 -15.93
N ALA A 252 -19.50 -29.01 -16.19
CA ALA A 252 -20.89 -28.95 -15.75
C ALA A 252 -21.76 -29.98 -16.48
N ALA A 253 -21.62 -30.11 -17.79
CA ALA A 253 -22.30 -31.14 -18.58
C ALA A 253 -21.93 -32.57 -18.14
N ALA A 254 -20.72 -32.77 -17.63
CA ALA A 254 -20.27 -34.04 -17.06
C ALA A 254 -20.75 -34.30 -15.61
N GLY A 255 -21.50 -33.37 -15.01
CA GLY A 255 -22.03 -33.46 -13.64
C GLY A 255 -20.97 -33.25 -12.54
N ILE A 256 -19.83 -32.65 -12.88
CA ILE A 256 -18.69 -32.46 -11.96
C ILE A 256 -18.65 -31.03 -11.39
N ALA A 257 -19.02 -30.04 -12.18
CA ALA A 257 -19.00 -28.63 -11.80
C ALA A 257 -20.40 -28.00 -11.79
N GLN A 258 -20.55 -26.92 -11.03
CA GLN A 258 -21.76 -26.11 -11.06
C GLN A 258 -21.82 -25.32 -12.37
N GLN A 259 -23.00 -25.23 -12.98
CA GLN A 259 -23.20 -24.38 -14.14
C GLN A 259 -23.17 -22.90 -13.72
N ALA A 260 -22.14 -22.18 -14.16
CA ALA A 260 -21.97 -20.76 -13.89
C ALA A 260 -21.14 -20.09 -14.97
N GLN A 261 -21.31 -18.78 -15.13
CA GLN A 261 -20.37 -17.98 -15.90
C GLN A 261 -19.04 -17.89 -15.15
N VAL A 262 -17.94 -18.11 -15.85
CA VAL A 262 -16.61 -18.05 -15.23
C VAL A 262 -16.23 -16.61 -14.96
N GLU A 263 -16.05 -16.29 -13.68
CA GLU A 263 -15.46 -15.03 -13.24
C GLU A 263 -13.93 -15.13 -13.24
N MET A 264 -13.28 -14.30 -14.05
CA MET A 264 -11.83 -14.12 -14.03
C MET A 264 -11.44 -13.02 -13.04
N ARG A 265 -10.30 -13.21 -12.37
CA ARG A 265 -9.71 -12.27 -11.44
C ARG A 265 -8.23 -12.08 -11.77
N GLN A 266 -7.67 -10.95 -11.38
CA GLN A 266 -6.24 -10.67 -11.42
C GLN A 266 -5.74 -10.49 -9.99
N PRO A 267 -5.38 -11.58 -9.28
CA PRO A 267 -5.05 -11.48 -7.86
C PRO A 267 -3.82 -10.58 -7.60
N ASP A 268 -2.81 -10.62 -8.45
CA ASP A 268 -1.57 -9.82 -8.38
C ASP A 268 -1.58 -8.58 -9.28
N GLY A 269 -2.66 -8.38 -10.06
CA GLY A 269 -2.81 -7.28 -11.02
C GLY A 269 -2.13 -7.52 -12.38
N GLU A 270 -1.53 -8.69 -12.60
CA GLU A 270 -0.86 -9.05 -13.85
C GLU A 270 -1.40 -10.34 -14.46
N HIS A 271 -1.54 -11.40 -13.66
CA HIS A 271 -1.90 -12.73 -14.15
C HIS A 271 -3.37 -13.03 -13.93
N LEU A 272 -3.98 -13.74 -14.87
CA LEU A 272 -5.37 -14.15 -14.76
C LEU A 272 -5.51 -15.42 -13.91
N ALA A 273 -6.55 -15.45 -13.08
CA ALA A 273 -6.99 -16.64 -12.39
C ALA A 273 -8.52 -16.75 -12.45
N ALA A 274 -9.03 -17.97 -12.53
CA ALA A 274 -10.45 -18.25 -12.55
C ALA A 274 -10.77 -19.45 -11.66
N ALA A 275 -11.93 -19.43 -11.02
CA ALA A 275 -12.41 -20.56 -10.22
C ALA A 275 -13.68 -21.14 -10.82
N VAL A 276 -13.72 -22.47 -10.87
CA VAL A 276 -14.88 -23.26 -11.27
C VAL A 276 -15.34 -24.05 -10.04
N PRO A 277 -16.46 -23.66 -9.41
CA PRO A 277 -17.01 -24.39 -8.27
C PRO A 277 -17.37 -25.83 -8.66
N LEU A 278 -16.89 -26.78 -7.87
CA LEU A 278 -17.24 -28.19 -8.06
C LEU A 278 -18.49 -28.55 -7.27
N GLU A 279 -19.19 -29.58 -7.73
CA GLU A 279 -20.37 -30.10 -7.07
C GLU A 279 -20.08 -30.57 -5.63
N THR A 280 -21.09 -30.57 -4.76
CA THR A 280 -20.88 -30.80 -3.32
C THR A 280 -20.36 -32.18 -2.96
N HIS A 281 -20.56 -33.16 -3.85
CA HIS A 281 -20.10 -34.53 -3.69
C HIS A 281 -18.66 -34.75 -4.18
N GLN A 282 -18.05 -33.75 -4.82
CA GLN A 282 -16.66 -33.82 -5.27
C GLN A 282 -15.70 -33.67 -4.09
N PRO A 283 -14.55 -34.38 -4.09
CA PRO A 283 -13.59 -34.34 -3.00
C PRO A 283 -12.92 -32.96 -2.85
N ALA A 284 -12.79 -32.20 -3.94
CA ALA A 284 -12.31 -30.83 -3.93
C ALA A 284 -13.50 -29.85 -4.07
N PRO A 285 -13.51 -28.71 -3.35
CA PRO A 285 -14.58 -27.73 -3.45
C PRO A 285 -14.62 -26.93 -4.76
N ALA A 286 -13.50 -26.75 -5.44
CA ALA A 286 -13.39 -25.98 -6.68
C ALA A 286 -12.14 -26.38 -7.48
N LEU A 287 -12.17 -26.13 -8.78
CA LEU A 287 -10.98 -26.01 -9.61
C LEU A 287 -10.57 -24.55 -9.75
N VAL A 288 -9.27 -24.31 -9.79
CA VAL A 288 -8.69 -22.99 -10.05
C VAL A 288 -7.75 -23.12 -11.23
N TRP A 289 -7.99 -22.32 -12.24
CA TRP A 289 -7.01 -22.03 -13.26
C TRP A 289 -6.22 -20.80 -12.82
N ASP A 290 -4.89 -20.90 -12.80
CA ASP A 290 -3.98 -19.77 -12.68
C ASP A 290 -3.14 -19.75 -13.94
N GLU A 291 -3.07 -18.60 -14.61
CA GLU A 291 -2.33 -18.44 -15.85
C GLU A 291 -0.87 -18.90 -15.74
N ARG A 292 -0.26 -18.74 -14.56
CA ARG A 292 1.15 -19.09 -14.33
C ARG A 292 1.36 -20.58 -14.10
N PHE A 293 0.35 -21.26 -13.56
CA PHE A 293 0.50 -22.60 -12.97
C PHE A 293 -0.44 -23.66 -13.53
N GLY A 294 -1.39 -23.27 -14.39
CA GLY A 294 -2.42 -24.13 -14.96
C GLY A 294 -3.55 -24.45 -13.97
N TRP A 295 -4.25 -25.56 -14.24
CA TRP A 295 -5.38 -26.00 -13.42
C TRP A 295 -4.94 -26.75 -12.18
N ARG A 296 -5.57 -26.42 -11.05
CA ARG A 296 -5.40 -27.13 -9.78
C ARG A 296 -6.70 -27.28 -9.00
N THR A 297 -6.74 -28.24 -8.09
CA THR A 297 -7.77 -28.28 -7.05
C THR A 297 -7.55 -27.19 -5.99
N ALA A 298 -8.64 -26.63 -5.47
CA ALA A 298 -8.63 -25.70 -4.33
C ALA A 298 -9.10 -26.38 -3.06
N THR A 299 -8.65 -25.91 -1.90
CA THR A 299 -9.04 -26.43 -0.58
C THR A 299 -10.19 -25.65 0.07
N SER A 300 -10.56 -24.49 -0.49
CA SER A 300 -11.62 -23.61 0.04
C SER A 300 -12.69 -23.34 -1.01
N ARG A 301 -13.96 -23.52 -0.62
CA ARG A 301 -15.11 -23.10 -1.44
C ARG A 301 -15.35 -21.59 -1.39
N ARG A 302 -15.08 -20.96 -0.24
CA ARG A 302 -15.32 -19.51 -0.05
C ARG A 302 -14.27 -18.65 -0.74
N HIS A 303 -13.02 -19.10 -0.74
CA HIS A 303 -11.89 -18.36 -1.30
C HIS A 303 -10.99 -19.27 -2.13
N PRO A 304 -11.49 -19.81 -3.27
CA PRO A 304 -10.78 -20.83 -4.04
C PRO A 304 -9.45 -20.34 -4.62
N ILE A 305 -9.42 -19.11 -5.15
CA ILE A 305 -8.21 -18.51 -5.75
C ILE A 305 -7.16 -18.18 -4.67
N GLY A 306 -7.61 -17.79 -3.47
CA GLY A 306 -6.72 -17.41 -2.36
C GLY A 306 -6.20 -15.97 -2.45
N LYS A 307 -5.13 -15.69 -1.72
CA LYS A 307 -4.42 -14.40 -1.76
C LYS A 307 -3.41 -14.39 -2.92
N PRO A 308 -3.06 -13.22 -3.47
CA PRO A 308 -1.94 -13.12 -4.40
C PRO A 308 -0.66 -13.66 -3.75
N THR A 309 -0.06 -14.65 -4.40
CA THR A 309 1.25 -15.20 -4.04
C THR A 309 2.07 -15.38 -5.31
N ASP A 310 3.37 -15.13 -5.21
CA ASP A 310 4.33 -15.42 -6.27
C ASP A 310 4.70 -16.90 -6.31
N THR A 311 4.43 -17.61 -5.20
CA THR A 311 4.63 -19.06 -5.11
C THR A 311 3.36 -19.82 -5.48
N PRO A 312 3.51 -20.94 -6.21
CA PRO A 312 2.40 -21.82 -6.54
C PRO A 312 1.85 -22.46 -5.25
N PRO A 313 0.51 -22.51 -5.08
CA PRO A 313 -0.08 -23.18 -3.93
C PRO A 313 0.28 -24.66 -3.90
N GLU A 314 0.72 -25.13 -2.73
CA GLU A 314 1.06 -26.53 -2.46
C GLU A 314 0.43 -26.97 -1.14
N GLY A 315 0.22 -28.27 -0.97
CA GLY A 315 -0.32 -28.84 0.27
C GLY A 315 -1.30 -29.98 0.05
N GLU A 316 -1.80 -30.52 1.16
CA GLU A 316 -2.84 -31.54 1.13
C GLU A 316 -4.11 -31.00 0.47
N GLY A 317 -4.71 -31.79 -0.44
CA GLY A 317 -5.89 -31.38 -1.21
C GLY A 317 -5.60 -30.49 -2.43
N ILE A 318 -4.34 -30.11 -2.68
CA ILE A 318 -3.93 -29.39 -3.89
C ILE A 318 -3.24 -30.35 -4.86
N ARG A 319 -3.79 -30.44 -6.08
CA ARG A 319 -3.25 -31.22 -7.19
C ARG A 319 -3.34 -30.41 -8.47
N TYR A 320 -2.26 -30.35 -9.22
CA TYR A 320 -2.22 -29.77 -10.56
C TYR A 320 -2.66 -30.81 -11.60
N LEU A 321 -3.53 -30.40 -12.51
CA LEU A 321 -4.28 -31.30 -13.40
C LEU A 321 -3.96 -31.00 -14.86
N GLY A 322 -4.11 -32.02 -15.70
CA GLY A 322 -3.84 -31.98 -17.13
C GLY A 322 -2.36 -31.72 -17.46
N THR A 323 -2.07 -31.48 -18.73
CA THR A 323 -0.73 -31.21 -19.25
C THR A 323 -0.61 -29.74 -19.63
N GLY A 324 0.30 -29.01 -18.99
CA GLY A 324 0.56 -27.59 -19.26
C GLY A 324 -0.51 -26.65 -18.70
N LEU A 325 -0.54 -25.42 -19.23
CA LEU A 325 -1.36 -24.33 -18.68
C LEU A 325 -2.82 -24.35 -19.16
N ARG A 326 -3.08 -24.89 -20.36
CA ARG A 326 -4.41 -24.95 -20.98
C ARG A 326 -4.70 -26.34 -21.57
N PRO A 327 -4.76 -27.40 -20.75
CA PRO A 327 -5.11 -28.75 -21.18
C PRO A 327 -6.53 -28.82 -21.74
N ASP A 328 -6.80 -29.87 -22.53
CA ASP A 328 -8.15 -30.14 -23.03
C ASP A 328 -9.12 -30.48 -21.88
N PRO A 329 -10.40 -30.07 -21.96
CA PRO A 329 -11.38 -30.35 -20.91
C PRO A 329 -11.55 -31.85 -20.59
N GLU A 330 -11.39 -32.72 -21.59
CA GLU A 330 -11.42 -34.18 -21.41
C GLU A 330 -10.29 -34.69 -20.52
N GLU A 331 -9.09 -34.12 -20.68
CA GLU A 331 -7.93 -34.47 -19.85
C GLU A 331 -8.17 -34.07 -18.40
N LEU A 332 -8.72 -32.88 -18.17
CA LEU A 332 -9.09 -32.39 -16.83
C LEU A 332 -10.16 -33.28 -16.20
N LEU A 333 -11.19 -33.65 -16.95
CA LEU A 333 -12.25 -34.54 -16.47
C LEU A 333 -11.69 -35.92 -16.08
N ALA A 334 -10.79 -36.48 -16.89
CA ALA A 334 -10.14 -37.75 -16.60
C ALA A 334 -9.26 -37.66 -15.34
N ALA A 335 -8.55 -36.55 -15.16
CA ALA A 335 -7.71 -36.31 -13.97
C ALA A 335 -8.53 -36.05 -12.70
N LEU A 336 -9.72 -35.47 -12.82
CA LEU A 336 -10.65 -35.29 -11.71
C LEU A 336 -11.24 -36.62 -11.22
N ARG A 337 -11.60 -37.50 -12.16
CA ARG A 337 -12.21 -38.81 -11.86
C ARG A 337 -11.22 -39.83 -11.29
N ASP A 338 -9.95 -39.79 -11.68
CA ASP A 338 -8.91 -40.66 -11.12
C ASP A 338 -8.03 -39.89 -10.13
N GLY A 339 -8.21 -40.16 -8.84
CA GLY A 339 -7.47 -39.45 -7.81
C GLY A 339 -5.95 -39.64 -7.82
N ARG A 340 -5.44 -40.59 -8.62
CA ARG A 340 -4.01 -40.86 -8.84
C ARG A 340 -3.41 -40.00 -9.97
N LYS A 341 -4.26 -39.38 -10.80
CA LYS A 341 -3.82 -38.47 -11.87
C LYS A 341 -3.62 -37.05 -11.34
N GLY A 342 -2.76 -36.31 -12.05
CA GLY A 342 -2.29 -35.00 -11.63
C GLY A 342 -0.97 -35.08 -10.85
N THR A 343 -0.41 -33.92 -10.52
CA THR A 343 0.88 -33.82 -9.85
C THR A 343 0.79 -32.88 -8.64
N LYS A 344 1.75 -32.99 -7.72
CA LYS A 344 1.91 -32.01 -6.63
C LYS A 344 2.70 -30.77 -7.07
N ARG A 345 3.18 -30.73 -8.32
CA ARG A 345 4.03 -29.66 -8.84
C ARG A 345 3.24 -28.79 -9.81
N PRO A 346 3.43 -27.47 -9.78
CA PRO A 346 2.80 -26.58 -10.76
C PRO A 346 3.27 -26.90 -12.18
N HIS A 347 2.41 -26.62 -13.15
CA HIS A 347 2.85 -26.52 -14.53
C HIS A 347 3.52 -25.16 -14.71
N THR A 348 4.80 -25.11 -15.00
CA THR A 348 5.46 -23.85 -15.34
C THR A 348 5.64 -23.77 -16.85
N THR A 349 5.52 -22.57 -17.41
CA THR A 349 6.04 -22.29 -18.75
C THR A 349 7.52 -22.69 -18.78
N PRO A 350 8.01 -23.39 -19.82
CA PRO A 350 9.43 -23.68 -19.95
C PRO A 350 10.31 -22.42 -19.98
#